data_AF-A0A2V0N2J6-F1
#
_entry.id   AF-A0A2V0N2J6-F1
#
_cell.length_a   1.000
_cell.length_b   1.000
_cell.length_c   1.000
_cell.angle_alpha   90.00
_cell.angle_beta   90.00
_cell.angle_gamma   90.00
#
_symmetry.space_group_name_H-M   'P 1'
#
loop_
_entity.id
_entity.type
_entity.pdbx_description
1 polymer ?
#
loop_
_entity_poly.entity_id
_entity_poly.type
_entity_poly.pdbx_seq_one_letter_code
_entity_poly.pdbx_strand_id
1 'polypeptide(L)'
;MADRPDIASGKHLPNLRPDGKPLHPSWLPRQRRGKTPQMIGRYPDYDVLSAVESWDDATKKVVLARLEEPGPLRFFDAEQEPTLRAFCDTVLAQDGEPRIPVAEFVDAKLADGKLDGFQYDDMPDDRDTWRLVLSGLDEAARDAGADSFAVADAKTRESIVQRFADAQLYGGSWEKLNVSRAWSVVMRGALSAFYSHPWSWNEIGFGGPAYPRGFMRLGGVGIREPFETPGATHEDPVETVEKEDIDG
;
A
#
# COMPACT_ATOMS: atom_id res chain seq x y z
N MET A 1 -17.67 -15.21 -19.43
CA MET A 1 -16.82 -14.06 -19.06
C MET A 1 -17.56 -13.33 -17.97
N ALA A 2 -16.96 -13.16 -16.79
CA ALA A 2 -17.60 -12.42 -15.70
C ALA A 2 -17.98 -11.03 -16.21
N ASP A 3 -19.19 -10.59 -15.87
CA ASP A 3 -19.73 -9.30 -16.27
C ASP A 3 -18.76 -8.20 -15.83
N ARG A 4 -18.16 -7.49 -16.79
CA ARG A 4 -17.13 -6.51 -16.49
C ARG A 4 -17.86 -5.30 -15.89
N PRO A 5 -17.51 -4.85 -14.68
CA PRO A 5 -18.24 -3.77 -14.02
C PRO A 5 -18.28 -2.51 -14.90
N ASP A 6 -19.41 -1.80 -14.89
CA ASP A 6 -19.55 -0.51 -15.58
C ASP A 6 -18.80 0.56 -14.79
N ILE A 7 -17.50 0.58 -15.04
CA ILE A 7 -16.55 1.46 -14.39
C ILE A 7 -16.83 2.94 -14.74
N ALA A 8 -17.26 3.22 -15.97
CA ALA A 8 -17.55 4.59 -16.44
C ALA A 8 -18.70 5.27 -15.69
N SER A 9 -19.58 4.49 -15.05
CA SER A 9 -20.70 5.03 -14.26
C SER A 9 -20.32 5.63 -12.91
N GLY A 10 -19.07 5.46 -12.44
CA GLY A 10 -18.65 5.88 -11.10
C GLY A 10 -19.24 5.07 -9.95
N LYS A 11 -20.27 4.23 -10.16
CA LYS A 11 -20.94 3.42 -9.12
C LYS A 11 -20.04 2.40 -8.41
N HIS A 12 -18.86 2.16 -8.97
CA HIS A 12 -17.84 1.30 -8.37
C HIS A 12 -17.06 2.01 -7.25
N LEU A 13 -17.15 3.34 -7.14
CA LEU A 13 -16.48 4.16 -6.13
C LEU A 13 -17.04 3.84 -4.73
N PRO A 14 -16.18 3.79 -3.69
CA PRO A 14 -16.59 3.38 -2.34
C PRO A 14 -17.78 4.17 -1.79
N ASN A 15 -17.76 5.51 -1.95
CA ASN A 15 -18.78 6.41 -1.41
C ASN A 15 -20.17 6.22 -2.03
N LEU A 16 -20.26 5.59 -3.21
CA LEU A 16 -21.51 5.38 -3.94
C LEU A 16 -22.06 3.96 -3.78
N ARG A 17 -21.36 3.10 -3.03
CA ARG A 17 -21.77 1.70 -2.83
C ARG A 17 -22.55 1.51 -1.52
N PRO A 18 -23.56 0.62 -1.50
CA PRO A 18 -24.34 0.34 -0.30
C PRO A 18 -23.51 -0.19 0.89
N ASP A 19 -22.41 -0.87 0.61
CA ASP A 19 -21.48 -1.40 1.61
C ASP A 19 -20.35 -0.43 1.98
N GLY A 20 -20.24 0.71 1.29
CA GLY A 20 -19.15 1.67 1.44
C GLY A 20 -17.76 1.12 1.06
N LYS A 21 -17.69 -0.10 0.51
CA LYS A 21 -16.42 -0.79 0.26
C LYS A 21 -15.95 -0.57 -1.17
N PRO A 22 -14.64 -0.39 -1.42
CA PRO A 22 -14.12 -0.38 -2.78
C PRO A 22 -14.44 -1.69 -3.50
N LEU A 23 -14.61 -1.60 -4.82
CA LEU A 23 -14.72 -2.79 -5.65
C LEU A 23 -13.39 -3.56 -5.66
N HIS A 24 -13.43 -4.82 -5.23
CA HIS A 24 -12.26 -5.70 -5.24
C HIS A 24 -11.64 -5.75 -6.66
N PRO A 25 -10.31 -5.63 -6.81
CA PRO A 25 -9.65 -5.45 -8.11
C PRO A 25 -9.69 -6.67 -9.03
N SER A 26 -10.32 -7.78 -8.67
CA SER A 26 -10.42 -9.01 -9.48
C SER A 26 -11.04 -8.84 -10.87
N TRP A 27 -11.71 -7.71 -11.14
CA TRP A 27 -12.23 -7.37 -12.47
C TRP A 27 -11.16 -6.81 -13.43
N LEU A 28 -10.03 -6.37 -12.89
CA LEU A 28 -8.88 -5.93 -13.69
C LEU A 28 -8.26 -7.13 -14.43
N PRO A 29 -7.61 -6.89 -15.58
CA PRO A 29 -6.92 -7.95 -16.28
C PRO A 29 -5.77 -8.52 -15.44
N ARG A 30 -5.44 -9.78 -15.71
CA ARG A 30 -4.19 -10.36 -15.20
C ARG A 30 -2.99 -9.68 -15.84
N GLN A 31 -1.94 -9.49 -15.05
CA GLN A 31 -0.64 -9.01 -15.51
C GLN A 31 -0.02 -10.02 -16.48
N ARG A 32 0.35 -9.56 -17.66
CA ARG A 32 0.97 -10.35 -18.75
C ARG A 32 2.46 -10.12 -18.86
N ARG A 33 2.94 -8.90 -18.58
CA ARG A 33 4.36 -8.54 -18.58
C ARG A 33 4.78 -8.02 -17.21
N GLY A 34 5.99 -8.37 -16.76
CA GLY A 34 6.45 -8.01 -15.42
C GLY A 34 5.65 -8.69 -14.31
N LYS A 35 5.76 -8.16 -13.10
CA LYS A 35 5.05 -8.67 -11.91
C LYS A 35 4.41 -7.51 -11.16
N THR A 36 3.17 -7.70 -10.73
CA THR A 36 2.42 -6.84 -9.81
C THR A 36 2.05 -7.66 -8.57
N PRO A 37 1.67 -7.03 -7.45
CA PRO A 37 0.98 -7.73 -6.38
C PRO A 37 -0.20 -8.53 -6.94
N GLN A 38 -0.32 -9.80 -6.56
CA GLN A 38 -1.40 -10.72 -6.95
C GLN A 38 -1.53 -10.99 -8.47
N MET A 39 -0.58 -10.52 -9.28
CA MET A 39 -0.64 -10.57 -10.75
C MET A 39 -1.91 -9.92 -11.34
N ILE A 40 -2.46 -8.92 -10.65
CA ILE A 40 -3.59 -8.11 -11.10
C ILE A 40 -3.07 -6.68 -11.28
N GLY A 41 -3.50 -5.96 -12.32
CA GLY A 41 -3.00 -4.61 -12.55
C GLY A 41 -3.79 -3.86 -13.60
N ARG A 42 -3.77 -2.52 -13.49
CA ARG A 42 -4.36 -1.63 -14.50
C ARG A 42 -3.55 -1.60 -15.79
N TYR A 43 -2.29 -1.99 -15.75
CA TYR A 43 -1.36 -1.92 -16.89
C TYR A 43 -0.80 -3.31 -17.23
N PRO A 44 -1.63 -4.21 -17.81
CA PRO A 44 -1.29 -5.63 -17.92
C PRO A 44 -0.07 -5.93 -18.79
N ASP A 45 0.28 -5.06 -19.72
CA ASP A 45 1.44 -5.22 -20.62
C ASP A 45 2.65 -4.38 -20.20
N TYR A 46 2.55 -3.66 -19.09
CA TYR A 46 3.59 -2.77 -18.60
C TYR A 46 4.58 -3.51 -17.69
N ASP A 47 5.86 -3.19 -17.84
CA ASP A 47 6.93 -3.70 -16.98
C ASP A 47 8.02 -2.64 -16.83
N VAL A 48 8.05 -2.00 -15.67
CA VAL A 48 9.01 -0.96 -15.32
C VAL A 48 10.45 -1.45 -15.39
N LEU A 49 10.69 -2.75 -15.20
CA LEU A 49 12.04 -3.31 -15.28
C LEU A 49 12.57 -3.38 -16.71
N SER A 50 11.70 -3.25 -17.72
CA SER A 50 12.16 -3.07 -19.11
C SER A 50 12.91 -1.75 -19.33
N ALA A 51 12.76 -0.79 -18.41
CA ALA A 51 13.48 0.47 -18.42
C ALA A 51 14.80 0.43 -17.63
N VAL A 52 15.20 -0.70 -17.03
CA VAL A 52 16.41 -0.76 -16.19
C VAL A 52 17.63 -0.16 -16.87
N GLU A 53 17.87 -0.49 -18.15
CA GLU A 53 19.04 0.00 -18.88
C GLU A 53 19.09 1.51 -19.10
N SER A 54 17.97 2.19 -18.90
CA SER A 54 17.89 3.65 -19.01
C SER A 54 18.16 4.40 -17.71
N TRP A 55 18.35 3.70 -16.59
CA TRP A 55 18.68 4.29 -15.30
C TRP A 55 20.20 4.38 -15.11
N ASP A 56 20.65 5.26 -14.22
CA ASP A 56 22.05 5.26 -13.79
C ASP A 56 22.37 4.05 -12.88
N ASP A 57 23.66 3.76 -12.71
CA ASP A 57 24.12 2.57 -11.97
C ASP A 57 23.68 2.60 -10.49
N ALA A 58 23.63 3.79 -9.89
CA ALA A 58 23.19 3.95 -8.51
C ALA A 58 21.71 3.57 -8.34
N THR A 59 20.84 4.06 -9.23
CA THR A 59 19.42 3.71 -9.24
C THR A 59 19.21 2.24 -9.56
N LYS A 60 19.89 1.70 -10.59
CA LYS A 60 19.85 0.27 -10.91
C LYS A 60 20.14 -0.57 -9.67
N LYS A 61 21.23 -0.27 -8.97
CA LYS A 61 21.63 -0.99 -7.76
C LYS A 61 20.55 -0.96 -6.67
N VAL A 62 20.01 0.22 -6.36
CA VAL A 62 18.99 0.36 -5.31
C VAL A 62 17.70 -0.34 -5.67
N VAL A 63 17.22 -0.19 -6.91
CA VAL A 63 15.94 -0.74 -7.36
C VAL A 63 16.01 -2.26 -7.48
N LEU A 64 17.09 -2.80 -8.06
CA LEU A 64 17.24 -4.25 -8.21
C LEU A 64 17.42 -4.96 -6.86
N ALA A 65 18.10 -4.33 -5.89
CA ALA A 65 18.22 -4.88 -4.54
C ALA A 65 16.85 -5.07 -3.84
N ARG A 66 15.82 -4.31 -4.22
CA ARG A 66 14.45 -4.49 -3.67
C ARG A 66 13.77 -5.76 -4.15
N LEU A 67 14.22 -6.34 -5.27
CA LEU A 67 13.67 -7.57 -5.85
C LEU A 67 14.30 -8.84 -5.27
N GLU A 68 15.39 -8.71 -4.52
CA GLU A 68 16.02 -9.82 -3.84
C GLU A 68 15.10 -10.36 -2.74
N GLU A 69 15.18 -11.67 -2.47
CA GLU A 69 14.42 -12.27 -1.38
C GLU A 69 14.90 -11.69 -0.05
N PRO A 70 13.99 -11.10 0.75
CA PRO A 70 14.39 -10.43 1.98
C PRO A 70 14.86 -11.46 3.02
N GLY A 71 15.84 -11.06 3.84
CA GLY A 71 16.27 -11.84 4.99
C GLY A 71 15.24 -11.83 6.13
N PRO A 72 15.52 -12.55 7.23
CA PRO A 72 14.66 -12.52 8.42
C PRO A 72 14.59 -11.12 9.03
N LEU A 73 13.51 -10.87 9.77
CA LEU A 73 13.34 -9.62 10.54
C LEU A 73 14.48 -9.44 11.56
N ARG A 74 14.91 -8.20 11.74
CA ARG A 74 16.03 -7.80 12.61
C ARG A 74 15.58 -6.91 13.78
N PHE A 75 14.47 -6.19 13.63
CA PHE A 75 13.96 -5.26 14.64
C PHE A 75 12.78 -5.84 15.41
N PHE A 76 11.81 -6.46 14.72
CA PHE A 76 10.69 -7.14 15.35
C PHE A 76 11.06 -8.57 15.71
N ASP A 77 10.54 -9.05 16.83
CA ASP A 77 10.74 -10.42 17.29
C ASP A 77 9.69 -11.39 16.70
N ALA A 78 9.85 -12.67 17.04
CA ALA A 78 8.97 -13.74 16.58
C ALA A 78 7.53 -13.64 17.13
N GLU A 79 7.29 -12.89 18.21
CA GLU A 79 5.94 -12.66 18.74
C GLU A 79 5.24 -11.55 17.94
N GLN A 80 5.99 -10.53 17.51
CA GLN A 80 5.50 -9.38 16.76
C GLN A 80 5.33 -9.65 15.26
N GLU A 81 6.17 -10.51 14.70
CA GLU A 81 6.21 -10.80 13.25
C GLU A 81 4.83 -11.16 12.66
N PRO A 82 4.03 -12.08 13.23
CA PRO A 82 2.75 -12.46 12.64
C PRO A 82 1.78 -11.29 12.53
N THR A 83 1.71 -10.46 13.57
CA THR A 83 0.81 -9.29 13.63
C THR A 83 1.27 -8.20 12.67
N LEU A 84 2.59 -7.95 12.56
CA LEU A 84 3.16 -7.04 11.58
C LEU A 84 2.78 -7.44 10.15
N ARG A 85 3.00 -8.70 9.79
CA ARG A 85 2.69 -9.22 8.44
C ARG A 85 1.20 -9.08 8.14
N ALA A 86 0.34 -9.54 9.04
CA ALA A 86 -1.10 -9.47 8.87
C ALA A 86 -1.59 -8.01 8.75
N PHE A 87 -1.01 -7.09 9.52
CA PHE A 87 -1.34 -5.67 9.45
C PHE A 87 -0.95 -5.08 8.10
N CYS A 88 0.31 -5.25 7.68
CA CYS A 88 0.80 -4.77 6.38
C CYS A 88 -0.01 -5.34 5.21
N ASP A 89 -0.35 -6.63 5.24
CA ASP A 89 -1.13 -7.24 4.17
C ASP A 89 -2.57 -6.72 4.15
N THR A 90 -3.17 -6.50 5.32
CA THR A 90 -4.56 -5.99 5.41
C THR A 90 -4.66 -4.53 4.96
N VAL A 91 -3.76 -3.64 5.43
CA VAL A 91 -3.81 -2.21 5.09
C VAL A 91 -3.42 -1.91 3.63
N LEU A 92 -2.73 -2.84 2.96
CA LEU A 92 -2.29 -2.71 1.57
C LEU A 92 -3.02 -3.67 0.62
N ALA A 93 -4.09 -4.31 1.09
CA ALA A 93 -4.91 -5.25 0.32
C ALA A 93 -4.10 -6.34 -0.40
N GLN A 94 -3.08 -6.88 0.28
CA GLN A 94 -2.26 -7.99 -0.22
C GLN A 94 -2.86 -9.34 0.18
N ASP A 95 -4.00 -9.67 -0.41
CA ASP A 95 -4.81 -10.83 -0.04
C ASP A 95 -4.28 -12.17 -0.58
N GLY A 96 -3.24 -12.13 -1.41
CA GLY A 96 -2.65 -13.32 -2.03
C GLY A 96 -1.28 -13.08 -2.66
N GLU A 97 -0.68 -14.16 -3.16
CA GLU A 97 0.61 -14.12 -3.82
C GLU A 97 0.52 -13.76 -5.31
N PRO A 98 1.58 -13.16 -5.90
CA PRO A 98 2.79 -12.68 -5.23
C PRO A 98 2.54 -11.39 -4.44
N ARG A 99 3.12 -11.23 -3.25
CA ARG A 99 3.01 -10.00 -2.44
C ARG A 99 4.35 -9.28 -2.29
N ILE A 100 4.32 -7.97 -2.11
CA ILE A 100 5.50 -7.18 -1.74
C ILE A 100 5.82 -7.47 -0.26
N PRO A 101 7.09 -7.74 0.10
CA PRO A 101 7.49 -8.05 1.48
C PRO A 101 7.57 -6.79 2.35
N VAL A 102 6.43 -6.13 2.55
CA VAL A 102 6.33 -4.81 3.21
C VAL A 102 6.83 -4.88 4.66
N ALA A 103 6.52 -5.95 5.38
CA ALA A 103 6.94 -6.15 6.77
C ALA A 103 8.47 -6.09 6.89
N GLU A 104 9.19 -6.73 5.97
CA GLU A 104 10.65 -6.76 5.92
C GLU A 104 11.25 -5.39 5.57
N PHE A 105 10.63 -4.63 4.66
CA PHE A 105 11.06 -3.27 4.35
C PHE A 105 10.88 -2.32 5.54
N VAL A 106 9.76 -2.42 6.25
CA VAL A 106 9.49 -1.64 7.47
C VAL A 106 10.50 -2.01 8.56
N ASP A 107 10.68 -3.31 8.82
CA ASP A 107 11.64 -3.82 9.79
C ASP A 107 13.06 -3.33 9.51
N ALA A 108 13.52 -3.46 8.26
CA ALA A 108 14.86 -3.04 7.89
C ALA A 108 15.07 -1.52 8.07
N LYS A 109 14.05 -0.70 7.76
CA LYS A 109 14.09 0.75 7.95
C LYS A 109 14.22 1.11 9.44
N LEU A 110 13.45 0.44 10.30
CA LEU A 110 13.49 0.64 11.77
C LEU A 110 14.81 0.13 12.38
N ALA A 111 15.28 -1.05 11.95
CA ALA A 111 16.55 -1.64 12.40
C ALA A 111 17.76 -0.76 12.03
N ASP A 112 17.75 -0.17 10.84
CA ASP A 112 18.82 0.72 10.35
C ASP A 112 18.73 2.14 10.94
N GLY A 113 17.69 2.45 11.72
CA GLY A 113 17.46 3.79 12.28
C GLY A 113 17.15 4.85 11.22
N LYS A 114 16.67 4.45 10.04
CA LYS A 114 16.27 5.35 8.94
C LYS A 114 14.87 5.91 9.21
N LEU A 115 14.71 6.61 10.33
CA LEU A 115 13.44 7.21 10.75
C LEU A 115 13.12 8.48 9.96
N ASP A 116 11.93 9.04 10.13
CA ASP A 116 11.46 10.17 9.33
C ASP A 116 12.10 11.53 9.73
N GLY A 117 12.95 11.54 10.77
CA GLY A 117 13.73 12.71 11.18
C GLY A 117 12.95 13.76 11.99
N PHE A 118 11.68 13.47 12.32
CA PHE A 118 10.87 14.26 13.24
C PHE A 118 9.99 13.33 14.09
N GLN A 119 9.50 13.83 15.23
CA GLN A 119 8.62 13.12 16.14
C GLN A 119 7.54 14.09 16.64
N TYR A 120 6.30 13.61 16.79
CA TYR A 120 5.26 14.39 17.46
C TYR A 120 5.57 14.51 18.96
N ASP A 121 5.23 15.65 19.56
CA ASP A 121 5.52 15.94 20.97
C ASP A 121 4.81 15.00 21.97
N ASP A 122 3.61 14.54 21.62
CA ASP A 122 2.76 13.64 22.42
C ASP A 122 2.92 12.15 22.05
N MET A 123 3.87 11.80 21.19
CA MET A 123 4.08 10.43 20.73
C MET A 123 5.43 9.90 21.22
N PRO A 124 5.55 8.58 21.47
CA PRO A 124 6.86 7.93 21.54
C PRO A 124 7.57 7.98 20.18
N ASP A 125 8.84 7.55 20.13
CA ASP A 125 9.53 7.46 18.84
C ASP A 125 8.89 6.38 17.94
N ASP A 126 9.21 6.40 16.65
CA ASP A 126 8.60 5.51 15.66
C ASP A 126 8.75 4.02 16.03
N ARG A 127 9.87 3.61 16.62
CA ARG A 127 10.12 2.20 16.98
C ARG A 127 9.16 1.72 18.06
N ASP A 128 9.02 2.51 19.12
CA ASP A 128 8.11 2.22 20.22
C ASP A 128 6.65 2.38 19.78
N THR A 129 6.35 3.34 18.89
CA THR A 129 5.04 3.47 18.25
C THR A 129 4.64 2.19 17.52
N TRP A 130 5.52 1.64 16.68
CA TRP A 130 5.25 0.39 15.97
C TRP A 130 4.98 -0.76 16.93
N ARG A 131 5.80 -0.94 17.97
CA ARG A 131 5.59 -2.01 18.96
C ARG A 131 4.26 -1.87 19.70
N LEU A 132 3.92 -0.67 20.13
CA LEU A 132 2.66 -0.38 20.82
C LEU A 132 1.45 -0.60 19.91
N VAL A 133 1.55 -0.25 18.63
CA VAL A 133 0.49 -0.53 17.64
C VAL A 133 0.29 -2.04 17.47
N LEU A 134 1.36 -2.83 17.30
CA LEU A 134 1.22 -4.28 17.13
C LEU A 134 0.57 -4.93 18.37
N SER A 135 1.00 -4.56 19.57
CA SER A 135 0.37 -5.00 20.82
C SER A 135 -1.11 -4.59 20.90
N GLY A 136 -1.41 -3.33 20.55
CA GLY A 136 -2.78 -2.80 20.56
C GLY A 136 -3.70 -3.48 19.53
N LEU A 137 -3.17 -3.90 18.38
CA LEU A 137 -3.92 -4.67 17.39
C LEU A 137 -4.27 -6.06 17.93
N ASP A 138 -3.34 -6.73 18.61
CA ASP A 138 -3.60 -8.02 19.26
C ASP A 138 -4.59 -7.89 20.42
N GLU A 139 -4.52 -6.82 21.21
CA GLU A 139 -5.53 -6.50 22.24
C GLU A 139 -6.91 -6.32 21.60
N ALA A 140 -7.02 -5.50 20.54
CA ALA A 140 -8.28 -5.28 19.83
C ALA A 140 -8.85 -6.56 19.19
N ALA A 141 -7.99 -7.48 18.75
CA ALA A 141 -8.40 -8.77 18.22
C ALA A 141 -8.97 -9.68 19.33
N ARG A 142 -8.38 -9.69 20.51
CA ARG A 142 -8.89 -10.42 21.69
C ARG A 142 -10.23 -9.89 22.15
N ASP A 143 -10.42 -8.58 22.15
CA ASP A 143 -11.73 -7.97 22.45
C ASP A 143 -12.80 -8.36 21.42
N ALA A 144 -12.39 -8.64 20.18
CA ALA A 144 -13.26 -9.14 19.12
C ALA A 144 -13.44 -10.68 19.14
N GLY A 145 -12.80 -11.39 20.08
CA GLY A 145 -12.92 -12.84 20.26
C GLY A 145 -11.92 -13.70 19.48
N ALA A 146 -10.86 -13.11 18.91
CA ALA A 146 -9.76 -13.84 18.27
C ALA A 146 -8.51 -13.89 19.17
N ASP A 147 -7.66 -14.93 19.06
CA ASP A 147 -6.48 -15.05 19.94
C ASP A 147 -5.43 -13.95 19.71
N SER A 148 -5.29 -13.52 18.45
CA SER A 148 -4.40 -12.44 17.98
C SER A 148 -4.93 -11.83 16.69
N PHE A 149 -4.40 -10.66 16.31
CA PHE A 149 -4.75 -10.00 15.06
C PHE A 149 -4.37 -10.86 13.85
N ALA A 150 -3.24 -11.56 13.92
CA ALA A 150 -2.73 -12.40 12.84
C ALA A 150 -3.65 -13.58 12.51
N VAL A 151 -4.30 -14.18 13.50
CA VAL A 151 -5.19 -15.34 13.31
C VAL A 151 -6.66 -14.95 13.10
N ALA A 152 -7.00 -13.68 13.31
CA ALA A 152 -8.35 -13.18 13.09
C ALA A 152 -8.75 -13.32 11.60
N ASP A 153 -10.04 -13.59 11.36
CA ASP A 153 -10.56 -13.63 10.00
C ASP A 153 -10.43 -12.27 9.29
N ALA A 154 -10.50 -12.27 7.96
CA ALA A 154 -10.29 -11.05 7.16
C ALA A 154 -11.25 -9.92 7.55
N LYS A 155 -12.53 -10.25 7.81
CA LYS A 155 -13.55 -9.27 8.21
C LYS A 155 -13.22 -8.61 9.54
N THR A 156 -12.71 -9.37 10.50
CA THR A 156 -12.31 -8.88 11.82
C THR A 156 -11.08 -7.99 11.70
N ARG A 157 -10.06 -8.41 10.93
CA ARG A 157 -8.87 -7.59 10.66
C ARG A 157 -9.22 -6.26 9.98
N GLU A 158 -10.03 -6.30 8.92
CA GLU A 158 -10.54 -5.10 8.25
C GLU A 158 -11.29 -4.17 9.22
N SER A 159 -12.16 -4.72 10.07
CA SER A 159 -12.92 -3.93 11.04
C SER A 159 -12.01 -3.25 12.08
N ILE A 160 -10.98 -3.94 12.56
CA ILE A 160 -10.02 -3.38 13.52
C ILE A 160 -9.17 -2.29 12.85
N VAL A 161 -8.69 -2.55 11.63
CA VAL A 161 -7.92 -1.57 10.83
C VAL A 161 -8.76 -0.32 10.55
N GLN A 162 -10.03 -0.48 10.20
CA GLN A 162 -10.94 0.66 9.98
C GLN A 162 -11.11 1.48 11.26
N ARG A 163 -11.36 0.83 12.40
CA ARG A 163 -11.43 1.51 13.71
C ARG A 163 -10.12 2.21 14.07
N PHE A 164 -8.97 1.64 13.70
CA PHE A 164 -7.67 2.28 13.92
C PHE A 164 -7.53 3.54 13.05
N ALA A 165 -7.86 3.45 11.76
CA ALA A 165 -7.85 4.57 10.83
C ALA A 165 -8.76 5.71 11.28
N ASP A 166 -9.93 5.37 11.85
CA ASP A 166 -10.91 6.33 12.38
C ASP A 166 -10.58 6.83 13.80
N ALA A 167 -9.43 6.43 14.37
CA ALA A 167 -8.99 6.76 15.72
C ALA A 167 -9.98 6.34 16.83
N GLN A 168 -10.62 5.18 16.68
CA GLN A 168 -11.64 4.63 17.58
C GLN A 168 -11.15 3.45 18.45
N LEU A 169 -9.85 3.16 18.44
CA LEU A 169 -9.24 2.20 19.36
C LEU A 169 -8.87 2.89 20.68
N TYR A 170 -9.02 2.18 21.79
CA TYR A 170 -8.81 2.73 23.14
C TYR A 170 -8.46 1.60 24.12
N GLY A 171 -7.95 1.97 25.29
CA GLY A 171 -7.55 1.03 26.35
C GLY A 171 -6.19 0.37 26.09
N GLY A 172 -5.59 -0.17 27.15
CA GLY A 172 -4.37 -0.96 27.06
C GLY A 172 -3.21 -0.20 26.42
N SER A 173 -2.63 -0.76 25.34
CA SER A 173 -1.53 -0.14 24.60
C SER A 173 -1.91 1.20 23.95
N TRP A 174 -3.18 1.40 23.62
CA TRP A 174 -3.67 2.63 22.99
C TRP A 174 -3.65 3.85 23.93
N GLU A 175 -3.66 3.66 25.25
CA GLU A 175 -3.55 4.77 26.23
C GLU A 175 -2.19 5.47 26.21
N LYS A 176 -1.19 4.83 25.62
CA LYS A 176 0.19 5.35 25.49
C LYS A 176 0.42 6.06 24.16
N LEU A 177 -0.59 6.14 23.30
CA LEU A 177 -0.49 6.66 21.94
C LEU A 177 -1.60 7.66 21.65
N ASN A 178 -1.26 8.70 20.90
CA ASN A 178 -2.27 9.39 20.12
C ASN A 178 -2.63 8.52 18.90
N VAL A 179 -3.82 7.90 18.91
CA VAL A 179 -4.20 6.86 17.92
C VAL A 179 -4.18 7.38 16.48
N SER A 180 -4.65 8.61 16.24
CA SER A 180 -4.63 9.21 14.90
C SER A 180 -3.20 9.46 14.39
N ARG A 181 -2.30 9.92 15.28
CA ARG A 181 -0.88 10.11 14.94
C ARG A 181 -0.18 8.76 14.77
N ALA A 182 -0.50 7.76 15.59
CA ALA A 182 0.01 6.40 15.45
C ALA A 182 -0.34 5.80 14.08
N TRP A 183 -1.60 5.93 13.64
CA TRP A 183 -2.03 5.55 12.28
C TRP A 183 -1.18 6.21 11.21
N SER A 184 -0.96 7.53 11.33
CA SER A 184 -0.15 8.30 10.38
C SER A 184 1.30 7.81 10.31
N VAL A 185 1.92 7.46 11.45
CA VAL A 185 3.28 6.92 11.52
C VAL A 185 3.39 5.56 10.84
N VAL A 186 2.51 4.62 11.18
CA VAL A 186 2.61 3.25 10.63
C VAL A 186 2.24 3.19 9.15
N MET A 187 1.25 3.97 8.72
CA MET A 187 0.88 4.05 7.30
C MET A 187 1.96 4.71 6.45
N ARG A 188 2.67 5.71 6.98
CA ARG A 188 3.83 6.28 6.27
C ARG A 188 4.92 5.23 6.06
N GLY A 189 5.19 4.40 7.06
CA GLY A 189 6.11 3.27 6.93
C GLY A 189 5.64 2.24 5.88
N ALA A 190 4.39 1.77 5.99
CA ALA A 190 3.82 0.77 5.11
C ALA A 190 3.73 1.23 3.65
N LEU A 191 3.21 2.45 3.41
CA LEU A 191 3.10 3.03 2.06
C LEU A 191 4.48 3.32 1.45
N SER A 192 5.42 3.83 2.24
CA SER A 192 6.79 4.06 1.77
C SER A 192 7.45 2.75 1.34
N ALA A 193 7.27 1.67 2.10
CA ALA A 193 7.76 0.35 1.73
C ALA A 193 7.09 -0.14 0.43
N PHE A 194 5.75 -0.16 0.38
CA PHE A 194 4.98 -0.67 -0.76
C PHE A 194 5.27 0.08 -2.06
N TYR A 195 5.20 1.42 -2.05
CA TYR A 195 5.41 2.24 -3.25
C TYR A 195 6.88 2.45 -3.62
N SER A 196 7.82 1.93 -2.83
CA SER A 196 9.23 1.86 -3.25
C SER A 196 9.53 0.63 -4.11
N HIS A 197 8.66 -0.38 -4.10
CA HIS A 197 8.93 -1.66 -4.76
C HIS A 197 8.49 -1.64 -6.24
N PRO A 198 9.29 -2.15 -7.21
CA PRO A 198 8.94 -2.11 -8.63
C PRO A 198 7.61 -2.77 -9.01
N TRP A 199 7.14 -3.72 -8.22
CA TRP A 199 5.86 -4.38 -8.51
C TRP A 199 4.65 -3.45 -8.34
N SER A 200 4.67 -2.52 -7.37
CA SER A 200 3.61 -1.53 -7.23
C SER A 200 3.67 -0.49 -8.35
N TRP A 201 4.86 -0.21 -8.88
CA TRP A 201 5.02 0.66 -10.06
C TRP A 201 4.34 0.05 -11.29
N ASN A 202 4.45 -1.25 -11.48
CA ASN A 202 3.71 -1.95 -12.54
C ASN A 202 2.20 -1.87 -12.35
N GLU A 203 1.73 -1.92 -11.10
CA GLU A 203 0.31 -1.85 -10.76
C GLU A 203 -0.31 -0.50 -11.13
N ILE A 204 0.41 0.59 -10.81
CA ILE A 204 -0.03 1.97 -11.03
C ILE A 204 0.47 2.58 -12.35
N GLY A 205 1.26 1.85 -13.13
CA GLY A 205 1.82 2.32 -14.40
C GLY A 205 2.90 3.40 -14.25
N PHE A 206 3.58 3.46 -13.11
CA PHE A 206 4.64 4.43 -12.88
C PHE A 206 5.89 4.09 -13.70
N GLY A 207 6.37 5.08 -14.46
CA GLY A 207 7.54 5.02 -15.36
C GLY A 207 8.87 4.60 -14.74
N GLY A 208 8.93 4.52 -13.41
CA GLY A 208 10.17 4.38 -12.65
C GLY A 208 10.95 5.69 -12.56
N PRO A 209 12.17 5.65 -12.00
CA PRO A 209 13.02 6.82 -11.86
C PRO A 209 13.35 7.46 -13.21
N ALA A 210 13.36 8.80 -13.23
CA ALA A 210 13.57 9.56 -14.45
C ALA A 210 15.05 9.66 -14.85
N TYR A 211 15.98 9.71 -13.90
CA TYR A 211 17.38 10.01 -14.19
C TYR A 211 18.11 8.83 -14.87
N PRO A 212 18.96 9.07 -15.89
CA PRO A 212 19.30 10.38 -16.51
C PRO A 212 18.33 10.87 -17.60
N ARG A 213 17.38 10.05 -18.04
CA ARG A 213 16.48 10.35 -19.17
C ARG A 213 15.58 11.58 -18.98
N GLY A 214 15.14 11.85 -17.76
CA GLY A 214 14.15 12.88 -17.41
C GLY A 214 12.70 12.50 -17.73
N PHE A 215 11.76 13.29 -17.24
CA PHE A 215 10.37 13.35 -17.72
C PHE A 215 10.26 14.53 -18.71
N MET A 216 9.72 14.30 -19.90
CA MET A 216 9.62 15.28 -20.98
C MET A 216 8.28 16.03 -20.95
N ARG A 217 7.21 15.39 -20.49
CA ARG A 217 5.82 15.89 -20.50
C ARG A 217 5.42 16.41 -19.12
N LEU A 218 6.11 17.45 -18.66
CA LEU A 218 5.88 18.07 -17.34
C LEU A 218 4.67 19.03 -17.28
N GLY A 219 4.01 19.33 -18.41
CA GLY A 219 3.14 20.51 -18.54
C GLY A 219 1.71 20.27 -19.05
N GLY A 220 1.23 19.03 -19.17
CA GLY A 220 -0.14 18.76 -19.62
C GLY A 220 -0.74 17.53 -18.96
N VAL A 221 -1.91 17.70 -18.33
CA VAL A 221 -2.70 16.60 -17.76
C VAL A 221 -3.12 15.65 -18.91
N GLY A 222 -2.99 14.34 -18.69
CA GLY A 222 -3.38 13.32 -19.66
C GLY A 222 -2.39 13.09 -20.82
N ILE A 223 -1.25 13.80 -20.86
CA ILE A 223 -0.23 13.58 -21.89
C ILE A 223 0.76 12.52 -21.41
N ARG A 224 0.78 11.38 -22.11
CA ARG A 224 1.68 10.27 -21.79
C ARG A 224 3.10 10.49 -22.28
N GLU A 225 4.06 10.02 -21.50
CA GLU A 225 5.44 9.86 -21.96
C GLU A 225 5.54 8.77 -23.03
N PRO A 226 6.55 8.79 -23.92
CA PRO A 226 6.74 7.75 -24.94
C PRO A 226 6.89 6.33 -24.39
N PHE A 227 7.26 6.20 -23.12
CA PHE A 227 7.43 4.93 -22.41
C PHE A 227 6.25 4.56 -21.49
N GLU A 228 5.25 5.42 -21.37
CA GLU A 228 4.02 5.13 -20.64
C GLU A 228 3.02 4.38 -21.54
N THR A 229 2.22 3.51 -20.93
CA THR A 229 1.20 2.73 -21.63
C THR A 229 -0.19 3.20 -21.19
N PRO A 230 -1.21 3.22 -22.08
CA PRO A 230 -2.58 3.41 -21.64
C PRO A 230 -2.99 2.34 -20.61
N GLY A 231 -3.80 2.73 -19.62
CA GLY A 231 -4.41 1.78 -18.69
C GLY A 231 -5.43 0.86 -19.38
N ALA A 232 -5.81 -0.21 -18.70
CA ALA A 232 -6.81 -1.18 -19.17
C ALA A 232 -8.25 -0.63 -19.15
N THR A 233 -8.47 0.51 -18.50
CA THR A 233 -9.71 1.30 -18.53
C THR A 233 -9.44 2.66 -19.15
N HIS A 234 -10.46 3.22 -19.81
CA HIS A 234 -10.43 4.57 -20.38
C HIS A 234 -10.90 5.62 -19.37
N GLU A 235 -10.88 5.31 -18.08
CA GLU A 235 -11.27 6.27 -17.05
C GLU A 235 -10.33 7.46 -17.08
N ASP A 236 -10.89 8.63 -17.34
CA ASP A 236 -10.24 9.89 -17.01
C ASP A 236 -10.64 10.25 -15.56
N PRO A 237 -9.72 10.16 -14.59
CA PRO A 237 -10.02 10.52 -13.21
C PRO A 237 -10.40 12.00 -13.05
N VAL A 238 -10.12 12.87 -14.03
CA VAL A 238 -10.52 14.29 -14.03
C VAL A 238 -11.96 14.46 -14.52
N GLU A 239 -12.35 13.82 -15.64
CA GLU A 239 -13.74 13.89 -16.14
C GLU A 239 -14.75 13.25 -15.17
N THR A 240 -14.30 12.33 -14.32
CA THR A 240 -15.15 11.64 -13.34
C THR A 240 -15.51 12.57 -12.16
N VAL A 241 -14.66 13.56 -11.85
CA VAL A 241 -14.92 14.56 -10.80
C VAL A 241 -15.72 15.75 -11.35
N GLU A 242 -15.48 16.18 -12.60
CA GLU A 242 -16.20 17.32 -13.20
C GLU A 242 -17.66 17.02 -13.57
N LYS A 243 -18.07 15.74 -13.68
CA LYS A 243 -19.48 15.38 -13.88
C LYS A 243 -20.36 15.48 -12.63
N GLU A 244 -19.78 15.74 -11.46
CA GLU A 244 -20.51 15.83 -10.19
C GLU A 244 -20.80 17.27 -9.71
N ASP A 245 -20.34 18.31 -10.43
CA ASP A 245 -20.63 19.74 -10.11
C ASP A 245 -21.63 20.41 -11.09
N ILE A 246 -22.36 19.64 -11.91
CA ILE A 246 -23.42 20.16 -12.78
C ILE A 246 -24.70 19.32 -12.65
N ASP A 247 -25.24 19.25 -11.43
CA ASP A 247 -26.68 19.25 -11.16
C ASP A 247 -26.88 19.23 -9.62
N GLY A 248 -26.86 20.43 -9.04
CA GLY A 248 -27.09 20.70 -7.62
C GLY A 248 -27.00 22.20 -7.32
#